data_AF-B5GE65-F1
#
_entry.id   AF-B5GE65-F1
#
_cell.length_a   1.000
_cell.length_b   1.000
_cell.length_c   1.000
_cell.angle_alpha   90.00
_cell.angle_beta   90.00
_cell.angle_gamma   90.00
#
_symmetry.space_group_name_H-M   'P 1'
#
loop_
_entity.id
_entity.type
_entity.pdbx_description
1 polymer ?
#
loop_
_entity_poly.entity_id
_entity_poly.type
_entity_poly.pdbx_seq_one_letter_code
_entity_poly.pdbx_strand_id
1 'polypeptide(L)'
;MTPETLPRPPLTCGFIRPPEPAPLSLWRPPMSHLGIAAGQEPVGVTPVPPGLEESGTRLWESVAEGFDLDVHEQLLLLQACRTADLLDRLARRAEGAELTVFNAKGEQVTAPWITEHRQQSLVLARLLASLRLPSGEDDERPQRRGAARGSYGVRGVA
;
A
#
# COMPACT_ATOMS: atom_id res chain seq x y z
N MET A 1 80.86 50.88 -2.51
CA MET A 1 80.19 49.61 -2.85
C MET A 1 79.47 49.12 -1.61
N THR A 2 78.22 49.55 -1.44
CA THR A 2 77.32 49.13 -0.36
C THR A 2 76.42 48.01 -0.88
N PRO A 3 76.21 46.94 -0.10
CA PRO A 3 74.99 46.16 -0.20
C PRO A 3 74.08 46.52 0.99
N GLU A 4 73.08 47.33 0.66
CA GLU A 4 71.93 47.70 1.47
C GLU A 4 71.13 46.43 1.81
N THR A 5 71.09 46.09 3.10
CA THR A 5 70.36 44.91 3.60
C THR A 5 69.04 45.39 4.18
N LEU A 6 67.95 45.21 3.43
CA LEU A 6 66.59 45.47 3.90
C LEU A 6 66.13 44.35 4.87
N PRO A 7 65.56 44.67 6.05
CA PRO A 7 64.92 43.68 6.90
C PRO A 7 63.55 43.27 6.37
N ARG A 8 63.29 41.96 6.40
CA ARG A 8 62.04 41.30 5.98
C ARG A 8 60.86 41.65 6.91
N PRO A 9 59.63 41.78 6.39
CA PRO A 9 58.44 41.97 7.24
C PRO A 9 58.07 40.69 8.00
N PRO A 10 57.44 40.79 9.18
CA PRO A 10 56.97 39.62 9.93
C PRO A 10 55.78 38.96 9.22
N LEU A 11 55.86 37.64 9.08
CA LEU A 11 54.74 36.81 8.65
C LEU A 11 53.71 36.75 9.79
N THR A 12 52.73 37.66 9.77
CA THR A 12 51.50 37.50 10.53
C THR A 12 50.70 36.36 9.89
N CYS A 13 50.86 35.15 10.40
CA CYS A 13 49.99 34.03 10.06
C CYS A 13 48.63 34.29 10.71
N GLY A 14 47.75 34.97 9.98
CA GLY A 14 46.35 35.13 10.34
C GLY A 14 45.69 33.76 10.36
N PHE A 15 45.41 33.26 11.56
CA PHE A 15 44.68 32.03 11.79
C PHE A 15 43.22 32.24 11.35
N ILE A 16 42.92 31.91 10.10
CA ILE A 16 41.54 31.91 9.59
C ILE A 16 40.80 30.76 10.31
N ARG A 17 39.96 31.12 11.26
CA ARG A 17 39.04 30.20 11.95
C ARG A 17 38.08 29.61 10.90
N PRO A 18 37.95 28.27 10.80
CA PRO A 18 36.97 27.67 9.89
C PRO A 18 35.54 28.05 10.33
N PRO A 19 34.59 28.21 9.38
CA PRO A 19 33.22 28.53 9.73
C PRO A 19 32.59 27.39 10.56
N GLU A 20 31.88 27.79 11.59
CA GLU A 20 31.17 26.94 12.55
C GLU A 20 30.05 26.16 11.84
N PRO A 21 29.92 24.83 12.04
CA PRO A 21 28.84 24.09 11.42
C PRO A 21 27.50 24.52 12.00
N ALA A 22 26.53 24.82 11.13
CA ALA A 22 25.18 25.19 11.49
C ALA A 22 24.52 24.14 12.41
N PRO A 23 23.65 24.54 13.35
CA PRO A 23 23.06 23.63 14.32
C PRO A 23 22.19 22.57 13.63
N LEU A 24 22.46 21.31 13.95
CA LEU A 24 21.69 20.13 13.54
C LEU A 24 20.33 20.07 14.25
N SER A 25 19.43 21.02 14.00
CA SER A 25 18.14 21.06 14.71
C SER A 25 16.96 21.63 13.94
N LEU A 26 16.95 21.57 12.61
CA LEU A 26 15.78 21.96 11.81
C LEU A 26 15.57 21.10 10.54
N TRP A 27 15.90 19.81 10.59
CA TRP A 27 15.29 18.84 9.66
C TRP A 27 14.36 17.93 10.44
N ARG A 28 13.07 18.27 10.40
CA ARG A 28 11.98 17.40 10.80
C ARG A 28 11.49 16.73 9.51
N PRO A 29 11.85 15.46 9.23
CA PRO A 29 11.29 14.78 8.07
C PRO A 29 9.77 14.73 8.22
N PRO A 30 8.98 14.86 7.14
CA PRO A 30 7.56 14.53 7.21
C PRO A 30 7.44 13.10 7.71
N MET A 31 6.44 12.86 8.57
CA MET A 31 6.25 11.59 9.27
C MET A 31 6.43 10.42 8.30
N SER A 32 7.40 9.59 8.64
CA SER A 32 7.75 8.35 7.98
C SER A 32 6.49 7.50 7.77
N HIS A 33 5.95 7.59 6.56
CA HIS A 33 5.07 6.60 5.96
C HIS A 33 5.92 5.35 5.85
N LEU A 34 5.69 4.39 6.74
CA LEU A 34 6.26 3.06 6.70
C LEU A 34 5.66 2.32 5.49
N GLY A 35 6.09 2.71 4.30
CA GLY A 35 5.85 1.99 3.05
C GLY A 35 6.68 0.70 3.08
N ILE A 36 6.00 -0.42 2.90
CA ILE A 36 6.66 -1.70 2.63
C ILE A 36 7.39 -1.56 1.30
N ALA A 37 8.69 -1.83 1.30
CA ALA A 37 9.61 -1.57 0.20
C ALA A 37 9.24 -2.25 -1.13
N ALA A 38 9.08 -1.47 -2.20
CA ALA A 38 9.57 -1.77 -3.56
C ALA A 38 9.42 -0.57 -4.55
N GLY A 39 10.28 0.45 -4.44
CA GLY A 39 10.80 1.21 -5.60
C GLY A 39 9.82 1.89 -6.58
N GLN A 40 8.56 2.13 -6.22
CA GLN A 40 7.63 2.93 -7.01
C GLN A 40 7.20 4.14 -6.18
N GLU A 41 7.32 5.33 -6.76
CA GLU A 41 6.75 6.55 -6.18
C GLU A 41 5.22 6.38 -6.11
N PRO A 42 4.56 6.74 -4.99
CA PRO A 42 3.11 6.64 -4.88
C PRO A 42 2.46 7.49 -5.98
N VAL A 43 1.64 6.86 -6.81
CA VAL A 43 0.92 7.56 -7.87
C VAL A 43 -0.23 8.32 -7.21
N GLY A 44 -0.09 9.65 -7.14
CA GLY A 44 -1.06 10.53 -6.49
C GLY A 44 -2.48 10.42 -7.07
N VAL A 45 -3.46 10.57 -6.18
CA VAL A 45 -4.93 10.56 -6.37
C VAL A 45 -5.38 9.80 -7.62
N THR A 46 -5.65 8.51 -7.44
CA THR A 46 -6.15 7.68 -8.54
C THR A 46 -7.67 7.84 -8.67
N PRO A 47 -8.18 8.37 -9.79
CA PRO A 47 -9.62 8.51 -9.99
C PRO A 47 -10.30 7.14 -9.96
N VAL A 48 -11.57 7.11 -9.58
CA VAL A 48 -12.38 5.88 -9.57
C VAL A 48 -12.34 5.23 -10.97
N PRO A 49 -11.93 3.95 -11.07
CA PRO A 49 -11.90 3.25 -12.34
C PRO A 49 -13.30 3.14 -12.96
N PRO A 50 -13.43 3.27 -14.30
CA PRO A 50 -14.73 3.16 -14.96
C PRO A 50 -15.30 1.75 -14.84
N GLY A 51 -16.63 1.66 -14.77
CA GLY A 51 -17.37 0.39 -14.78
C GLY A 51 -17.53 -0.29 -13.41
N LEU A 52 -17.22 0.41 -12.32
CA LEU A 52 -17.62 0.00 -10.97
C LEU A 52 -19.09 0.36 -10.71
N GLU A 53 -19.78 -0.46 -9.92
CA GLU A 53 -21.12 -0.17 -9.39
C GLU A 53 -21.01 0.49 -8.00
N GLU A 54 -22.11 0.56 -7.24
CA GLU A 54 -22.19 1.31 -5.98
C GLU A 54 -21.16 0.84 -4.93
N SER A 55 -21.13 -0.45 -4.61
CA SER A 55 -20.24 -0.97 -3.57
C SER A 55 -18.77 -0.92 -3.96
N GLY A 56 -18.44 -1.21 -5.22
CA GLY A 56 -17.09 -1.09 -5.75
C GLY A 56 -16.60 0.35 -5.73
N THR A 57 -17.45 1.31 -6.12
CA THR A 57 -17.12 2.74 -6.07
C THR A 57 -16.87 3.19 -4.63
N ARG A 58 -17.80 2.88 -3.71
CA ARG A 58 -17.68 3.21 -2.29
C ARG A 58 -16.42 2.61 -1.67
N LEU A 59 -16.09 1.35 -2.00
CA LEU A 59 -14.87 0.70 -1.52
C LEU A 59 -13.63 1.41 -2.06
N TRP A 60 -13.59 1.70 -3.36
CA TRP A 60 -12.46 2.40 -3.98
C TRP A 60 -12.20 3.75 -3.32
N GLU A 61 -13.23 4.59 -3.22
CA GLU A 61 -13.14 5.92 -2.60
C GLU A 61 -12.62 5.81 -1.16
N SER A 62 -13.21 4.92 -0.36
CA SER A 62 -12.82 4.78 1.05
C SER A 62 -11.35 4.41 1.28
N VAL A 63 -10.75 3.67 0.34
CA VAL A 63 -9.36 3.23 0.45
C VAL A 63 -8.42 4.23 -0.27
N ALA A 64 -8.74 4.62 -1.49
CA ALA A 64 -7.91 5.52 -2.30
C ALA A 64 -7.85 6.95 -1.76
N GLU A 65 -8.83 7.39 -0.96
CA GLU A 65 -8.78 8.68 -0.26
C GLU A 65 -7.88 8.64 0.99
N GLY A 66 -7.77 7.47 1.64
CA GLY A 66 -7.10 7.31 2.93
C GLY A 66 -5.65 6.81 2.83
N PHE A 67 -5.27 6.22 1.71
CA PHE A 67 -3.98 5.53 1.55
C PHE A 67 -3.32 5.87 0.21
N ASP A 68 -2.01 6.11 0.24
CA ASP A 68 -1.16 6.13 -0.95
C ASP A 68 -0.86 4.68 -1.35
N LEU A 69 -1.38 4.26 -2.52
CA LEU A 69 -1.29 2.87 -2.98
C LEU A 69 -0.29 2.71 -4.12
N ASP A 70 0.55 1.68 -4.04
CA ASP A 70 1.38 1.24 -5.15
C ASP A 70 0.52 0.64 -6.27
N VAL A 71 1.07 0.57 -7.48
CA VAL A 71 0.36 0.03 -8.67
C VAL A 71 -0.20 -1.37 -8.42
N HIS A 72 0.55 -2.23 -7.72
CA HIS A 72 0.10 -3.59 -7.43
C HIS A 72 -1.06 -3.62 -6.41
N GLU A 73 -1.06 -2.68 -5.46
CA GLU A 73 -2.14 -2.52 -4.48
C GLU A 73 -3.40 -1.93 -5.14
N GLN A 74 -3.24 -0.98 -6.07
CA GLN A 74 -4.34 -0.45 -6.88
C GLN A 74 -5.00 -1.56 -7.72
N LEU A 75 -4.21 -2.47 -8.30
CA LEU A 75 -4.73 -3.63 -9.02
C LEU A 75 -5.51 -4.60 -8.11
N LEU A 76 -5.01 -4.84 -6.90
CA LEU A 76 -5.69 -5.65 -5.89
C LEU A 76 -7.01 -5.00 -5.44
N LEU A 77 -6.98 -3.69 -5.18
CA LEU A 77 -8.17 -2.92 -4.78
C LEU A 77 -9.21 -2.92 -5.89
N LEU A 78 -8.81 -2.71 -7.15
CA LEU A 78 -9.73 -2.75 -8.29
C LEU A 78 -10.41 -4.12 -8.40
N GLN A 79 -9.65 -5.20 -8.22
CA GLN A 79 -10.22 -6.53 -8.24
C GLN A 79 -11.17 -6.76 -7.06
N ALA A 80 -10.85 -6.25 -5.87
CA ALA A 80 -11.75 -6.30 -4.71
C ALA A 80 -13.06 -5.54 -4.97
N CYS A 81 -12.99 -4.35 -5.57
CA CYS A 81 -14.16 -3.54 -5.94
C CYS A 81 -15.08 -4.29 -6.90
N ARG A 82 -14.52 -4.91 -7.95
CA ARG A 82 -15.29 -5.73 -8.90
C ARG A 82 -15.95 -6.95 -8.25
N THR A 83 -15.28 -7.58 -7.28
CA THR A 83 -15.85 -8.69 -6.52
C THR A 83 -16.98 -8.22 -5.60
N ALA A 84 -16.87 -7.03 -4.99
CA ALA A 84 -17.96 -6.43 -4.22
C ALA A 84 -19.19 -6.19 -5.10
N ASP A 85 -19.02 -5.58 -6.27
CA ASP A 85 -20.12 -5.36 -7.22
C ASP A 85 -20.77 -6.69 -7.68
N LEU A 86 -19.96 -7.73 -7.88
CA LEU A 86 -20.47 -9.06 -8.21
C LEU A 86 -21.30 -9.67 -7.09
N LEU A 87 -20.87 -9.51 -5.83
CA LEU A 87 -21.64 -9.97 -4.67
C LEU A 87 -22.99 -9.26 -4.59
N ASP A 88 -23.05 -7.97 -4.87
CA ASP A 88 -24.33 -7.22 -4.89
C ASP A 88 -25.25 -7.67 -6.03
N ARG A 89 -24.70 -7.98 -7.21
CA ARG A 89 -25.48 -8.57 -8.31
C ARG A 89 -26.02 -9.95 -7.92
N LEU A 90 -25.21 -10.78 -7.26
CA LEU A 90 -25.63 -12.09 -6.77
C LEU A 90 -26.69 -11.98 -5.67
N ALA A 91 -26.55 -11.03 -4.74
CA ALA A 91 -27.50 -10.76 -3.67
C ALA A 91 -28.87 -10.33 -4.24
N ARG A 92 -28.88 -9.36 -5.17
CA ARG A 92 -30.10 -8.95 -5.88
C ARG A 92 -30.76 -10.10 -6.64
N ARG A 93 -29.97 -11.00 -7.24
CA ARG A 93 -30.51 -12.18 -7.93
C ARG A 93 -31.08 -13.22 -6.96
N ALA A 94 -30.54 -13.29 -5.74
CA ALA A 94 -30.98 -14.19 -4.69
C ALA A 94 -32.30 -13.75 -4.04
N GLU A 95 -32.67 -12.47 -4.14
CA GLU A 95 -33.96 -11.97 -3.66
C GLU A 95 -35.12 -12.73 -4.32
N GLY A 96 -35.84 -13.51 -3.52
CA GLY A 96 -36.96 -14.34 -3.98
C GLY A 96 -36.57 -15.62 -4.74
N ALA A 97 -35.28 -15.97 -4.79
CA ALA A 97 -34.83 -17.21 -5.40
C ALA A 97 -35.00 -18.41 -4.45
N GLU A 98 -35.30 -19.58 -5.01
CA GLU A 98 -35.28 -20.82 -4.24
C GLU A 98 -33.85 -21.20 -3.83
N LEU A 99 -33.71 -21.74 -2.61
CA LEU A 99 -32.44 -22.20 -2.08
C LEU A 99 -32.00 -23.55 -2.65
N THR A 100 -32.91 -24.25 -3.31
CA THR A 100 -32.67 -25.56 -3.92
C THR A 100 -33.15 -25.59 -5.36
N VAL A 101 -32.55 -26.47 -6.15
CA VAL A 101 -32.91 -26.74 -7.54
C VAL A 101 -32.88 -28.24 -7.78
N PHE A 102 -33.58 -28.73 -8.79
CA PHE A 102 -33.46 -30.12 -9.22
C PHE A 102 -32.28 -30.28 -10.17
N ASN A 103 -31.41 -31.26 -9.89
CA ASN A 103 -30.34 -31.64 -10.81
C ASN A 103 -30.90 -32.49 -11.97
N ALA A 104 -30.04 -32.81 -12.94
CA ALA A 104 -30.42 -33.66 -14.09
C ALA A 104 -30.89 -35.08 -13.70
N LYS A 105 -30.60 -35.54 -12.48
CA LYS A 105 -31.04 -36.84 -11.93
C LYS A 105 -32.37 -36.75 -11.17
N GLY A 106 -32.97 -35.56 -11.09
CA GLY A 106 -34.22 -35.32 -10.36
C GLY A 106 -34.04 -35.22 -8.83
N GLU A 107 -32.81 -35.08 -8.34
CA GLU A 107 -32.53 -34.88 -6.92
C GLU A 107 -32.56 -33.39 -6.59
N GLN A 108 -33.14 -33.03 -5.44
CA GLN A 108 -33.11 -31.66 -4.94
C GLN A 108 -31.73 -31.37 -4.33
N VAL A 109 -31.03 -30.38 -4.89
CA VAL A 109 -29.68 -29.96 -4.47
C VAL A 109 -29.66 -28.46 -4.18
N THR A 110 -28.67 -27.99 -3.42
CA THR A 110 -28.45 -26.56 -3.17
C THR A 110 -28.30 -25.79 -4.48
N ALA A 111 -28.96 -24.65 -4.58
CA ALA A 111 -28.88 -23.80 -5.76
C ALA A 111 -27.42 -23.33 -5.99
N PRO A 112 -26.87 -23.44 -7.22
CA PRO A 112 -25.46 -23.16 -7.51
C PRO A 112 -24.99 -21.76 -7.12
N TRP A 113 -25.88 -20.77 -7.18
CA TRP A 113 -25.57 -19.38 -6.82
C TRP A 113 -25.15 -19.21 -5.36
N ILE A 114 -25.59 -20.08 -4.45
CA ILE A 114 -25.19 -20.07 -3.04
C ILE A 114 -23.70 -20.39 -2.91
N THR A 115 -23.24 -21.39 -3.67
CA THR A 115 -21.84 -21.79 -3.70
C THR A 115 -20.99 -20.70 -4.33
N GLU A 116 -21.46 -20.10 -5.43
CA GLU A 116 -20.79 -18.97 -6.08
C GLU A 116 -20.65 -17.78 -5.14
N HIS A 117 -21.73 -17.37 -4.47
CA HIS A 117 -21.69 -16.27 -3.50
C HIS A 117 -20.66 -16.53 -2.40
N ARG A 118 -20.63 -17.75 -1.83
CA ARG A 118 -19.64 -18.12 -0.82
C ARG A 118 -18.20 -18.02 -1.35
N GLN A 119 -17.96 -18.47 -2.58
CA GLN A 119 -16.63 -18.41 -3.19
C GLN A 119 -16.19 -16.95 -3.42
N GLN A 120 -17.08 -16.10 -3.92
CA GLN A 120 -16.79 -14.67 -4.12
C GLN A 120 -16.56 -13.94 -2.79
N SER A 121 -17.31 -14.26 -1.73
CA SER A 121 -17.06 -13.71 -0.39
C SER A 121 -15.66 -14.09 0.14
N LEU A 122 -15.21 -15.33 -0.10
CA LEU A 122 -13.86 -15.77 0.29
C LEU A 122 -12.77 -15.08 -0.53
N VAL A 123 -13.01 -14.86 -1.83
CA VAL A 123 -12.08 -14.11 -2.71
C VAL A 123 -11.95 -12.67 -2.23
N LEU A 124 -13.06 -11.98 -1.97
CA LEU A 124 -13.06 -10.61 -1.46
C LEU A 124 -12.26 -10.51 -0.15
N ALA A 125 -12.54 -11.39 0.81
CA ALA A 125 -11.82 -11.41 2.08
C ALA A 125 -10.31 -11.62 1.92
N ARG A 126 -9.89 -12.44 0.95
CA ARG A 126 -8.47 -12.66 0.64
C ARG A 126 -7.83 -11.44 0.00
N LEU A 127 -8.48 -10.81 -0.97
CA LEU A 127 -7.99 -9.60 -1.63
C LEU A 127 -7.80 -8.46 -0.62
N LEU A 128 -8.79 -8.23 0.24
CA LEU A 128 -8.71 -7.21 1.30
C LEU A 128 -7.61 -7.51 2.32
N ALA A 129 -7.44 -8.78 2.71
CA ALA A 129 -6.33 -9.18 3.59
C ALA A 129 -4.96 -9.01 2.91
N SER A 130 -4.88 -9.22 1.60
CA SER A 130 -3.65 -9.05 0.81
C SER A 130 -3.22 -7.58 0.68
N LEU A 131 -4.17 -6.63 0.73
CA LEU A 131 -3.85 -5.19 0.76
C LEU A 131 -3.14 -4.76 2.05
N ARG A 132 -3.29 -5.52 3.15
CA ARG A 132 -2.61 -5.24 4.44
C ARG A 132 -2.79 -3.80 4.94
N LEU A 133 -3.96 -3.22 4.69
CA LEU A 133 -4.27 -1.85 5.13
C LEU A 133 -4.18 -1.77 6.67
N PRO A 134 -3.52 -0.74 7.22
CA PRO A 134 -3.50 -0.47 8.65
C PRO A 134 -4.92 -0.33 9.22
N SER A 135 -5.20 -0.98 10.35
CA SER A 135 -6.34 -0.59 11.19
C SER A 135 -6.04 0.82 11.71
N GLY A 136 -6.96 1.78 11.59
CA GLY A 136 -6.74 3.18 12.00
C GLY A 136 -6.51 3.43 13.51
N GLU A 137 -6.20 2.41 14.30
CA GLU A 137 -5.82 2.48 15.71
C GLU A 137 -4.45 1.80 15.85
N ASP A 138 -3.51 2.43 16.56
CA ASP A 138 -2.13 1.99 16.79
C ASP A 138 -2.02 0.47 17.04
N ASP A 139 -1.86 -0.31 15.97
CA ASP A 139 -1.64 -1.74 16.03
C ASP A 139 -0.15 -2.00 16.30
N GLU A 140 0.26 -1.85 17.57
CA GLU A 140 1.48 -2.49 18.10
C GLU A 140 1.38 -4.03 18.06
N ARG A 141 0.26 -4.59 17.58
CA ARG A 141 0.05 -6.02 17.43
C ARG A 141 0.30 -6.45 15.98
N PRO A 142 1.43 -7.11 15.67
CA PRO A 142 1.69 -7.56 14.31
C PRO A 142 0.57 -8.49 13.84
N GLN A 143 -0.11 -8.09 12.78
CA GLN A 143 -1.25 -8.79 12.19
C GLN A 143 -0.80 -10.20 11.74
N ARG A 144 -0.92 -11.17 12.63
CA ARG A 144 -0.43 -12.54 12.41
C ARG A 144 -1.50 -13.38 11.74
N ARG A 145 -1.66 -13.23 10.43
CA ARG A 145 -2.32 -14.21 9.56
C ARG A 145 -1.27 -14.93 8.71
N GLY A 146 -1.17 -16.24 8.91
CA GLY A 146 -0.18 -17.09 8.26
C GLY A 146 -0.42 -17.24 6.76
N ALA A 147 0.69 -17.30 6.03
CA ALA A 147 0.90 -17.47 4.58
C ALA A 147 0.85 -16.17 3.74
N ALA A 148 1.87 -15.77 2.97
CA ALA A 148 3.19 -16.34 2.68
C ALA A 148 4.30 -15.45 3.28
N ARG A 149 5.37 -16.08 3.77
CA ARG A 149 6.61 -15.36 4.13
C ARG A 149 7.13 -14.72 2.85
N GLY A 150 7.31 -13.40 2.86
CA GLY A 150 8.13 -12.75 1.86
C GLY A 150 9.52 -13.38 1.89
N SER A 151 9.93 -14.02 0.81
CA SER A 151 11.33 -14.35 0.59
C SER A 151 12.02 -13.06 0.14
N TYR A 152 12.43 -12.22 1.08
CA TYR A 152 13.42 -11.21 0.77
C TYR A 152 14.77 -11.88 0.62
N GLY A 153 15.38 -11.65 -0.54
CA GLY A 153 16.60 -12.32 -1.00
C GLY A 153 17.75 -12.22 -0.01
N VAL A 154 18.37 -13.38 0.25
CA VAL A 154 19.79 -13.42 0.60
C VAL A 154 20.53 -12.89 -0.62
N ARG A 155 20.93 -11.63 -0.56
CA ARG A 155 21.94 -11.10 -1.48
C ARG A 155 23.26 -11.70 -1.00
N GLY A 156 23.66 -12.80 -1.64
CA GLY A 156 25.01 -13.33 -1.48
C GLY A 156 26.01 -12.25 -1.84
N VAL A 157 26.98 -12.03 -0.97
CA VAL A 157 28.21 -11.32 -1.32
C VAL A 157 29.37 -12.11 -0.72
N ALA A 158 30.25 -12.48 -1.65
CA ALA A 158 31.61 -13.05 -1.59
C ALA A 158 32.25 -13.29 -0.21
#